data_AF-A0A939F2V1-F1
#
_entry.id   AF-A0A939F2V1-F1
#
_cell.length_a   1.000
_cell.length_b   1.000
_cell.length_c   1.000
_cell.angle_alpha   90.00
_cell.angle_beta   90.00
_cell.angle_gamma   90.00
#
_symmetry.space_group_name_H-M   'P 1'
#
loop_
_entity.id
_entity.type
_entity.pdbx_description
1 polymer ?
#
loop_
_entity_poly.entity_id
_entity_poly.type
_entity_poly.pdbx_seq_one_letter_code
_entity_poly.pdbx_strand_id
1 'polypeptide(L)'
;MSPVFRRLTATTLLLTGLLSACSSDQIEHIKNGKKIARDLENMTVKRILPADLLRATRWAGDSLTRQADRELRQVLNEKLQAGGVAAALPYCRPETFASVDSLARVLQATARRRTVRPRNPANQAPLTPTDLAPDTARQVARTGADVFTYQRPIVLNDALCLRCHGEVGKDIAPADYALITKQFPQDKATGYRLGQAMGVWQVSMQRTGVAEFYTMKTRKIMKPRKKLF
;
A
#
# COMPACT_ATOMS: atom_id res chain seq x y z
N MET A 1 -91.45 27.36 -22.29
CA MET A 1 -90.46 26.35 -22.71
C MET A 1 -89.21 26.52 -21.86
N SER A 2 -88.71 25.39 -21.35
CA SER A 2 -87.89 25.23 -20.13
C SER A 2 -86.44 25.75 -20.21
N PRO A 3 -85.76 25.93 -19.05
CA PRO A 3 -84.41 26.49 -18.94
C PRO A 3 -83.35 25.38 -18.95
N VAL A 4 -82.13 25.68 -19.43
CA VAL A 4 -80.94 24.84 -19.19
C VAL A 4 -79.78 25.72 -18.77
N PHE A 5 -79.59 25.80 -17.46
CA PHE A 5 -78.39 26.32 -16.80
C PHE A 5 -77.76 25.15 -16.02
N ARG A 6 -76.42 25.17 -15.89
CA ARG A 6 -75.51 24.17 -15.25
C ARG A 6 -75.05 23.07 -16.22
N ARG A 7 -73.79 22.63 -16.27
CA ARG A 7 -72.74 22.51 -15.24
C ARG A 7 -71.37 22.60 -15.94
N LEU A 8 -70.53 23.60 -15.65
CA LEU A 8 -69.16 23.63 -16.18
C LEU A 8 -68.11 24.07 -15.13
N THR A 9 -68.46 24.06 -13.84
CA THR A 9 -67.61 24.60 -12.76
C THR A 9 -67.15 23.56 -11.73
N ALA A 10 -67.42 22.26 -11.94
CA ALA A 10 -67.07 21.24 -10.95
C ALA A 10 -65.72 20.54 -11.21
N THR A 11 -65.23 20.51 -12.45
CA THR A 11 -64.07 19.67 -12.82
C THR A 11 -62.72 20.35 -12.60
N THR A 12 -62.66 21.69 -12.65
CA THR A 12 -61.41 22.45 -12.46
C THR A 12 -61.05 22.67 -10.99
N LEU A 13 -62.03 22.58 -10.08
CA LEU A 13 -61.81 22.77 -8.63
C LEU A 13 -61.32 21.50 -7.92
N LEU A 14 -61.58 20.31 -8.48
CA LEU A 14 -61.11 19.04 -7.91
C LEU A 14 -59.62 18.80 -8.14
N LEU A 15 -59.03 19.40 -9.17
CA LEU A 15 -57.62 19.17 -9.51
C LEU A 15 -56.65 20.09 -8.74
N THR A 16 -57.11 21.25 -8.27
CA THR A 16 -56.32 22.18 -7.44
C THR A 16 -56.33 21.82 -5.95
N GLY A 17 -57.39 21.17 -5.44
CA GLY A 17 -57.46 20.71 -4.05
C GLY A 17 -56.53 19.53 -3.71
N LEU A 18 -56.12 18.75 -4.72
CA LEU A 18 -55.20 17.62 -4.54
C LEU A 18 -53.73 18.03 -4.33
N LEU A 19 -53.37 19.28 -4.66
CA LEU A 19 -51.99 19.78 -4.48
C LEU A 19 -51.75 20.37 -3.08
N SER A 20 -52.79 20.70 -2.31
CA SER A 20 -52.67 21.19 -0.92
C SER A 20 -52.50 20.08 0.13
N ALA A 21 -52.59 18.80 -0.27
CA ALA A 21 -52.41 17.68 0.66
C ALA A 21 -50.94 17.41 1.03
N CYS A 22 -49.98 17.97 0.28
CA CYS A 22 -48.55 17.84 0.56
C CYS A 22 -48.05 19.02 1.40
N SER A 23 -48.46 19.11 2.67
CA SER A 23 -47.84 20.05 3.63
C SER A 23 -46.47 19.51 4.06
N SER A 24 -45.42 20.34 4.05
CA SER A 24 -44.05 19.95 4.46
C SER A 24 -43.97 19.38 5.88
N ASP A 25 -44.95 19.70 6.73
CA ASP A 25 -45.06 19.22 8.11
C ASP A 25 -45.42 17.73 8.24
N GLN A 26 -45.79 17.05 7.14
CA GLN A 26 -46.01 15.59 7.10
C GLN A 26 -44.73 14.79 6.81
N ILE A 27 -43.58 15.46 6.62
CA ILE A 27 -42.29 14.79 6.42
C ILE A 27 -41.74 14.37 7.78
N GLU A 28 -42.04 13.14 8.20
CA GLU A 28 -41.37 12.55 9.36
C GLU A 28 -39.88 12.35 9.07
N HIS A 29 -39.02 13.09 9.77
CA HIS A 29 -37.59 12.86 9.69
C HIS A 29 -37.24 11.47 10.23
N ILE A 30 -36.71 10.60 9.37
CA ILE A 30 -36.18 9.29 9.76
C ILE A 30 -35.13 9.51 10.86
N LYS A 31 -35.41 8.99 12.07
CA LYS A 31 -34.44 8.99 13.18
C LYS A 31 -33.15 8.35 12.70
N ASN A 32 -32.02 9.04 12.90
CA ASN A 32 -30.70 8.61 12.44
C ASN A 32 -30.51 8.51 10.91
N GLY A 33 -31.30 9.21 10.08
CA GLY A 33 -31.19 9.17 8.62
C GLY A 33 -29.77 9.39 8.07
N LYS A 34 -28.98 10.28 8.68
CA LYS A 34 -27.56 10.48 8.32
C LYS A 34 -26.69 9.24 8.56
N LYS A 35 -26.94 8.46 9.62
CA LYS A 35 -26.21 7.22 9.88
C LYS A 35 -26.61 6.15 8.87
N ILE A 36 -27.92 6.03 8.60
CA ILE A 36 -28.47 5.08 7.63
C ILE A 36 -27.87 5.35 6.24
N ALA A 37 -27.83 6.60 5.79
CA ALA A 37 -27.21 6.97 4.51
C ALA A 37 -25.73 6.57 4.42
N ARG A 38 -24.97 6.72 5.53
CA ARG A 38 -23.56 6.28 5.57
C ARG A 38 -23.42 4.77 5.52
N ASP A 39 -24.27 4.06 6.25
CA ASP A 39 -24.27 2.60 6.30
C ASP A 39 -24.65 2.01 4.93
N LEU A 40 -25.65 2.58 4.26
CA LEU A 40 -26.05 2.23 2.89
C LEU A 40 -24.91 2.43 1.90
N GLU A 41 -24.26 3.60 1.90
CA GLU A 41 -23.09 3.85 1.04
C GLU A 41 -21.95 2.85 1.34
N ASN A 42 -21.75 2.46 2.61
CA ASN A 42 -20.76 1.45 2.99
C ASN A 42 -21.09 0.02 2.55
N MET A 43 -22.37 -0.28 2.35
CA MET A 43 -22.90 -1.56 1.86
C MET A 43 -23.01 -1.62 0.34
N THR A 44 -22.75 -0.53 -0.38
CA THR A 44 -22.80 -0.54 -1.85
C THR A 44 -21.81 -1.55 -2.41
N VAL A 45 -22.33 -2.52 -3.16
CA VAL A 45 -21.51 -3.53 -3.84
C VAL A 45 -20.76 -2.84 -4.99
N LYS A 46 -19.43 -2.81 -4.88
CA LYS A 46 -18.54 -2.32 -5.94
C LYS A 46 -17.99 -3.50 -6.71
N ARG A 47 -18.21 -3.51 -8.03
CA ARG A 47 -17.55 -4.48 -8.91
C ARG A 47 -16.07 -4.13 -9.01
N ILE A 48 -15.20 -5.07 -8.60
CA ILE A 48 -13.75 -4.92 -8.70
C ILE A 48 -13.30 -5.57 -10.02
N LEU A 49 -12.74 -4.78 -10.92
CA LEU A 49 -12.24 -5.27 -12.21
C LEU A 49 -10.82 -5.84 -12.08
N PRO A 50 -10.35 -6.68 -13.02
CA PRO A 50 -8.97 -7.16 -13.00
C PRO A 50 -7.92 -6.03 -12.97
N ALA A 51 -8.16 -4.95 -13.71
CA ALA A 51 -7.29 -3.77 -13.72
C ALA A 51 -7.25 -3.05 -12.35
N ASP A 52 -8.35 -3.08 -11.58
CA ASP A 52 -8.39 -2.54 -10.24
C ASP A 52 -7.50 -3.34 -9.28
N LEU A 53 -7.50 -4.66 -9.41
CA LEU A 53 -6.63 -5.53 -8.60
C LEU A 53 -5.15 -5.30 -8.92
N LEU A 54 -4.78 -5.12 -10.19
CA LEU A 54 -3.39 -4.77 -10.54
C LEU A 54 -3.00 -3.39 -9.98
N ARG A 55 -3.90 -2.41 -10.04
CA ARG A 55 -3.67 -1.08 -9.45
C ARG A 55 -3.53 -1.15 -7.93
N ALA A 56 -4.39 -1.93 -7.28
CA ALA A 56 -4.34 -2.18 -5.84
C ALA A 56 -3.04 -2.90 -5.44
N THR A 57 -2.61 -3.88 -6.24
CA THR A 57 -1.34 -4.59 -6.04
C THR A 57 -0.16 -3.62 -6.09
N ARG A 58 -0.15 -2.68 -7.06
CA ARG A 58 0.84 -1.61 -7.11
C ARG A 58 0.84 -0.76 -5.83
N TRP A 59 -0.33 -0.26 -5.43
CA TRP A 59 -0.45 0.59 -4.24
C TRP A 59 -0.07 -0.13 -2.93
N ALA A 60 -0.45 -1.41 -2.80
CA ALA A 60 -0.11 -2.25 -1.65
C ALA A 60 1.40 -2.52 -1.61
N GLY A 61 2.00 -2.91 -2.74
CA GLY A 61 3.44 -3.11 -2.86
C GLY A 61 4.24 -1.83 -2.59
N ASP A 62 3.80 -0.68 -3.11
CA ASP A 62 4.41 0.62 -2.80
C ASP A 62 4.29 0.93 -1.30
N SER A 63 3.13 0.70 -0.68
CA SER A 63 2.90 0.96 0.75
C SER A 63 3.83 0.11 1.63
N LEU A 64 3.86 -1.20 1.38
CA LEU A 64 4.65 -2.16 2.15
C LEU A 64 6.15 -1.90 2.01
N THR A 65 6.64 -1.82 0.78
CA THR A 65 8.08 -1.72 0.53
C THR A 65 8.63 -0.35 0.93
N ARG A 66 7.88 0.74 0.76
CA ARG A 66 8.32 2.07 1.22
C ARG A 66 8.28 2.19 2.74
N GLN A 67 7.35 1.52 3.42
CA GLN A 67 7.37 1.45 4.88
C GLN A 67 8.64 0.76 5.37
N ALA A 68 8.95 -0.41 4.81
CA ALA A 68 10.18 -1.14 5.13
C ALA A 68 11.44 -0.30 4.87
N ASP A 69 11.55 0.35 3.71
CA ASP A 69 12.73 1.19 3.39
C ASP A 69 12.85 2.42 4.30
N ARG A 70 11.72 3.04 4.70
CA ARG A 70 11.72 4.18 5.63
C ARG A 70 12.17 3.76 7.03
N GLU A 71 11.59 2.69 7.56
CA GLU A 71 11.94 2.17 8.89
C GLU A 71 13.39 1.69 8.92
N LEU A 72 13.86 1.04 7.84
CA LEU A 72 15.28 0.67 7.72
C LEU A 72 16.20 1.87 7.85
N ARG A 73 15.94 2.96 7.12
CA ARG A 73 16.77 4.17 7.20
C ARG A 73 16.77 4.77 8.62
N GLN A 74 15.61 4.81 9.26
CA GLN A 74 15.51 5.31 10.64
C GLN A 74 16.35 4.47 11.61
N VAL A 75 16.16 3.14 11.58
CA VAL A 75 16.89 2.21 12.45
C VAL A 75 18.38 2.26 12.16
N LEU A 76 18.79 2.23 10.89
CA LEU A 76 20.22 2.30 10.53
C LEU A 76 20.84 3.62 10.98
N ASN A 77 20.16 4.76 10.79
CA ASN A 77 20.66 6.04 11.26
C ASN A 77 20.90 6.04 12.78
N GLU A 78 19.94 5.55 13.56
CA GLU A 78 20.06 5.42 15.01
C GLU A 78 21.22 4.50 15.42
N LYS A 79 21.31 3.29 14.84
CA LYS A 79 22.33 2.31 15.23
C LYS A 79 23.73 2.71 14.78
N LEU A 80 23.87 3.32 13.61
CA LEU A 80 25.14 3.85 13.12
C LEU A 80 25.66 4.99 14.01
N GLN A 81 24.77 5.81 14.58
CA GLN A 81 25.13 6.84 15.55
C GLN A 81 25.52 6.24 16.92
N ALA A 82 24.78 5.22 17.38
CA ALA A 82 25.01 4.63 18.70
C ALA A 82 26.28 3.76 18.78
N GLY A 83 26.64 3.05 17.72
CA GLY A 83 27.76 2.10 17.76
C GLY A 83 28.34 1.72 16.40
N GLY A 84 28.19 2.60 15.40
CA GLY A 84 28.74 2.39 14.06
C GLY A 84 28.18 1.15 13.36
N VAL A 85 28.98 0.56 12.48
CA VAL A 85 28.57 -0.60 11.66
C VAL A 85 28.26 -1.81 12.54
N ALA A 86 29.04 -2.05 13.61
CA ALA A 86 28.82 -3.16 14.53
C ALA A 86 27.39 -3.21 15.08
N ALA A 87 26.85 -2.05 15.51
CA ALA A 87 25.50 -1.95 16.04
C ALA A 87 24.41 -2.04 14.95
N ALA A 88 24.72 -1.68 13.71
CA ALA A 88 23.76 -1.64 12.61
C ALA A 88 23.56 -2.99 11.89
N LEU A 89 24.59 -3.86 11.85
CA LEU A 89 24.56 -5.13 11.12
C LEU A 89 23.34 -6.03 11.38
N PRO A 90 22.80 -6.15 12.62
CA PRO A 90 21.63 -6.98 12.88
C PRO A 90 20.35 -6.55 12.15
N TYR A 91 20.28 -5.29 11.70
CA TYR A 91 19.06 -4.68 11.17
C TYR A 91 18.97 -4.68 9.63
N CYS A 92 19.81 -5.47 8.94
CA CYS A 92 19.84 -5.55 7.48
C CYS A 92 18.58 -6.19 6.83
N ARG A 93 17.60 -6.65 7.62
CA ARG A 93 16.41 -7.41 7.19
C ARG A 93 15.11 -6.67 7.52
N PRO A 94 14.79 -5.58 6.83
CA PRO A 94 13.62 -4.77 7.16
C PRO A 94 12.28 -5.50 6.99
N GLU A 95 12.23 -6.58 6.20
CA GLU A 95 11.04 -7.41 6.06
C GLU A 95 10.62 -8.10 7.37
N THR A 96 11.50 -8.18 8.37
CA THR A 96 11.20 -8.79 9.67
C THR A 96 10.86 -7.78 10.76
N PHE A 97 10.83 -6.47 10.45
CA PHE A 97 10.43 -5.46 11.42
C PHE A 97 8.95 -5.60 11.76
N ALA A 98 8.59 -5.43 13.02
CA ALA A 98 7.23 -5.70 13.51
C ALA A 98 6.15 -4.90 12.75
N SER A 99 6.45 -3.64 12.39
CA SER A 99 5.53 -2.80 11.63
C SER A 99 5.34 -3.30 10.19
N VAL A 100 6.42 -3.78 9.56
CA VAL A 100 6.42 -4.32 8.19
C VAL A 100 5.73 -5.67 8.15
N ASP A 101 6.03 -6.56 9.11
CA ASP A 101 5.36 -7.84 9.26
C ASP A 101 3.85 -7.69 9.49
N SER A 102 3.45 -6.74 10.36
CA SER A 102 2.04 -6.44 10.60
C SER A 102 1.33 -5.99 9.32
N LEU A 103 1.94 -5.08 8.55
CA LEU A 103 1.37 -4.64 7.28
C LEU A 103 1.34 -5.78 6.25
N ALA A 104 2.38 -6.60 6.18
CA ALA A 104 2.44 -7.75 5.29
C ALA A 104 1.31 -8.74 5.60
N ARG A 105 1.02 -9.02 6.88
CA ARG A 105 -0.12 -9.86 7.29
C ARG A 105 -1.47 -9.27 6.88
N VAL A 106 -1.68 -7.96 7.08
CA VAL A 106 -2.91 -7.27 6.65
C VAL A 106 -3.10 -7.40 5.13
N LEU A 107 -2.02 -7.26 4.37
CA LEU A 107 -2.03 -7.36 2.91
C LEU A 107 -2.02 -8.80 2.39
N GLN A 108 -1.92 -9.81 3.27
CA GLN A 108 -1.65 -11.21 2.92
C GLN A 108 -0.49 -11.33 1.93
N ALA A 109 0.60 -10.63 2.25
CA ALA A 109 1.75 -10.43 1.41
C ALA A 109 3.00 -11.11 1.99
N THR A 110 3.87 -11.58 1.10
CA THR A 110 5.22 -11.99 1.43
C THR A 110 6.19 -11.11 0.67
N ALA A 111 7.00 -10.33 1.39
CA ALA A 111 8.01 -9.44 0.82
C ALA A 111 9.43 -9.99 1.03
N ARG A 112 10.26 -9.92 -0.01
CA ARG A 112 11.68 -10.29 0.02
C ARG A 112 12.50 -9.27 -0.76
N ARG A 113 13.69 -8.96 -0.25
CA ARG A 113 14.72 -8.26 -1.03
C ARG A 113 15.49 -9.29 -1.84
N ARG A 114 15.73 -9.00 -3.11
CA ARG A 114 16.44 -9.88 -4.05
C ARG A 114 17.53 -9.12 -4.77
N THR A 115 18.65 -9.77 -5.05
CA THR A 115 19.79 -9.12 -5.72
C THR A 115 20.70 -10.15 -6.40
N VAL A 116 21.44 -9.67 -7.40
CA VAL A 116 22.53 -10.41 -8.03
C VAL A 116 23.81 -10.43 -7.18
N ARG A 117 23.99 -9.46 -6.25
CA ARG A 117 25.16 -9.34 -5.36
C ARG A 117 24.72 -9.32 -3.88
N PRO A 118 24.32 -10.46 -3.31
CA PRO A 118 23.75 -10.51 -1.97
C PRO A 118 24.79 -10.35 -0.85
N ARG A 119 24.35 -9.74 0.26
CA ARG A 119 25.00 -9.87 1.57
C ARG A 119 24.61 -11.16 2.28
N ASN A 120 23.30 -11.42 2.30
CA ASN A 120 22.74 -12.67 2.76
C ASN A 120 22.47 -13.56 1.54
N PRO A 121 23.11 -14.74 1.42
CA PRO A 121 22.91 -15.66 0.29
C PRO A 121 21.44 -15.99 -0.03
N ALA A 122 20.56 -15.99 0.98
CA ALA A 122 19.12 -16.19 0.79
C ALA A 122 18.43 -15.14 -0.11
N ASN A 123 19.07 -13.99 -0.32
CA ASN A 123 18.57 -12.91 -1.18
C ASN A 123 19.10 -13.02 -2.63
N GLN A 124 19.92 -14.02 -2.96
CA GLN A 124 20.36 -14.22 -4.33
C GLN A 124 19.15 -14.46 -5.25
N ALA A 125 19.10 -13.73 -6.36
CA ALA A 125 18.20 -14.02 -7.46
C ALA A 125 18.82 -13.55 -8.78
N PRO A 126 18.55 -14.23 -9.91
CA PRO A 126 18.83 -13.64 -11.21
C PRO A 126 17.91 -12.42 -11.42
N LEU A 127 18.48 -11.32 -11.89
CA LEU A 127 17.75 -10.09 -12.23
C LEU A 127 18.26 -9.56 -13.56
N THR A 128 17.34 -9.08 -14.39
CA THR A 128 17.64 -8.45 -15.68
C THR A 128 17.96 -6.96 -15.50
N PRO A 129 18.60 -6.30 -16.49
CA PRO A 129 18.78 -4.85 -16.45
C PRO A 129 17.47 -4.07 -16.28
N THR A 130 16.37 -4.57 -16.86
CA THR A 130 15.02 -3.98 -16.73
C THR A 130 14.50 -4.05 -15.30
N ASP A 131 14.80 -5.11 -14.56
CA ASP A 131 14.43 -5.24 -13.14
C ASP A 131 15.14 -4.20 -12.26
N LEU A 132 16.35 -3.82 -12.66
CA LEU A 132 17.23 -2.90 -11.94
C LEU A 132 17.12 -1.45 -12.44
N ALA A 133 16.23 -1.15 -13.39
CA ALA A 133 16.01 0.19 -13.89
C ALA A 133 15.56 1.16 -12.76
N PRO A 134 16.26 2.28 -12.50
CA PRO A 134 16.01 3.11 -11.31
C PRO A 134 14.61 3.74 -11.21
N ASP A 135 14.08 3.70 -9.97
CA ASP A 135 12.98 4.48 -9.32
C ASP A 135 11.62 4.69 -10.05
N THR A 136 11.48 4.27 -11.30
CA THR A 136 10.22 4.42 -12.06
C THR A 136 9.55 3.07 -12.33
N ALA A 137 10.33 2.01 -12.54
CA ALA A 137 9.82 0.69 -12.87
C ALA A 137 9.07 0.04 -11.69
N ARG A 138 7.77 -0.16 -11.84
CA ARG A 138 6.99 -1.10 -11.02
C ARG A 138 6.50 -2.18 -11.96
N GLN A 139 6.95 -3.41 -11.76
CA GLN A 139 6.39 -4.55 -12.47
C GLN A 139 5.28 -5.13 -11.60
N VAL A 140 4.09 -5.25 -12.18
CA VAL A 140 2.92 -5.79 -11.49
C VAL A 140 2.26 -6.80 -12.40
N ALA A 141 2.04 -7.99 -11.89
CA ALA A 141 1.42 -9.06 -12.66
C ALA A 141 0.46 -9.88 -11.80
N ARG A 142 -0.40 -10.61 -12.50
CA ARG A 142 -1.19 -11.70 -11.93
C ARG A 142 -0.58 -13.00 -12.45
N THR A 143 0.06 -13.75 -11.57
CA THR A 143 0.80 -14.98 -11.95
C THR A 143 -0.02 -16.24 -11.75
N GLY A 144 -1.23 -16.13 -11.18
CA GLY A 144 -2.18 -17.22 -11.01
C GLY A 144 -3.59 -16.71 -10.75
N ALA A 145 -4.55 -17.61 -10.52
CA ALA A 145 -5.94 -17.22 -10.27
C ALA A 145 -6.03 -16.23 -9.09
N ASP A 146 -5.32 -16.49 -8.00
CA ASP A 146 -5.40 -15.69 -6.77
C ASP A 146 -4.08 -15.06 -6.33
N VAL A 147 -3.04 -15.11 -7.16
CA VAL A 147 -1.71 -14.61 -6.81
C VAL A 147 -1.33 -13.41 -7.67
N PHE A 148 -0.95 -12.34 -7.00
CA PHE A 148 -0.47 -11.10 -7.58
C PHE A 148 0.97 -10.83 -7.17
N THR A 149 1.79 -10.34 -8.10
CA THR A 149 3.19 -10.00 -7.84
C THR A 149 3.44 -8.52 -8.05
N TYR A 150 4.35 -7.99 -7.26
CA TYR A 150 4.86 -6.63 -7.35
C TYR A 150 6.38 -6.67 -7.24
N GLN A 151 7.06 -5.93 -8.10
CA GLN A 151 8.50 -5.73 -8.04
C GLN A 151 8.86 -4.25 -8.18
N ARG A 152 9.80 -3.79 -7.35
CA ARG A 152 10.35 -2.43 -7.42
C ARG A 152 11.86 -2.46 -7.16
N PRO A 153 12.68 -1.70 -7.91
CA PRO A 153 14.10 -1.55 -7.64
C PRO A 153 14.36 -0.93 -6.26
N ILE A 154 15.46 -1.36 -5.65
CA ILE A 154 16.04 -0.76 -4.45
C ILE A 154 17.23 0.06 -4.92
N VAL A 155 17.08 1.37 -4.92
CA VAL A 155 18.12 2.30 -5.38
C VAL A 155 18.80 2.91 -4.17
N LEU A 156 20.13 2.89 -4.17
CA LEU A 156 20.96 3.42 -3.09
C LEU A 156 21.06 4.94 -3.24
N ASN A 157 20.11 5.68 -2.67
CA ASN A 157 20.04 7.15 -2.78
C ASN A 157 20.54 7.89 -1.53
N ASP A 158 20.91 7.16 -0.48
CA ASP A 158 21.32 7.71 0.81
C ASP A 158 22.76 7.32 1.12
N ALA A 159 23.60 8.29 1.50
CA ALA A 159 25.01 8.10 1.80
C ALA A 159 25.24 7.16 2.98
N LEU A 160 24.30 7.05 3.93
CA LEU A 160 24.43 6.11 5.06
C LEU A 160 24.60 4.67 4.59
N CYS A 161 24.01 4.31 3.44
CA CYS A 161 24.08 2.97 2.88
C CYS A 161 25.50 2.62 2.42
N LEU A 162 26.30 3.62 2.00
CA LEU A 162 27.67 3.42 1.52
C LEU A 162 28.63 2.98 2.64
N ARG A 163 28.32 3.28 3.91
CA ARG A 163 29.10 2.79 5.06
C ARG A 163 29.22 1.27 5.13
N CYS A 164 28.27 0.57 4.49
CA CYS A 164 28.21 -0.87 4.43
C CYS A 164 28.29 -1.42 3.01
N HIS A 165 27.83 -0.66 2.01
CA HIS A 165 27.67 -1.12 0.63
C HIS A 165 28.57 -0.40 -0.38
N GLY A 166 29.33 0.60 0.04
CA GLY A 166 30.23 1.37 -0.82
C GLY A 166 31.56 0.66 -1.12
N GLU A 167 32.52 1.40 -1.64
CA GLU A 167 33.86 0.91 -1.98
C GLU A 167 34.68 0.62 -0.72
N VAL A 168 35.24 -0.58 -0.62
CA VAL A 168 36.07 -1.00 0.52
C VAL A 168 37.37 -0.22 0.54
N GLY A 169 37.76 0.30 1.70
CA GLY A 169 38.95 1.15 1.85
C GLY A 169 38.72 2.62 1.53
N LYS A 170 37.54 2.98 0.98
CA LYS A 170 37.14 4.36 0.71
C LYS A 170 35.87 4.74 1.49
N ASP A 171 34.76 4.09 1.18
CA ASP A 171 33.46 4.32 1.84
C ASP A 171 33.29 3.40 3.07
N ILE A 172 33.86 2.19 3.01
CA ILE A 172 33.83 1.21 4.10
C ILE A 172 35.22 1.15 4.73
N ALA A 173 35.33 1.55 6.00
CA ALA A 173 36.58 1.48 6.75
C ALA A 173 37.06 0.02 6.89
N PRO A 174 38.38 -0.26 6.92
CA PRO A 174 38.89 -1.64 7.06
C PRO A 174 38.36 -2.38 8.29
N ALA A 175 38.21 -1.70 9.42
CA ALA A 175 37.63 -2.28 10.64
C ALA A 175 36.15 -2.67 10.47
N ASP A 176 35.36 -1.81 9.82
CA ASP A 176 33.95 -2.08 9.52
C ASP A 176 33.81 -3.22 8.50
N TYR A 177 34.70 -3.27 7.50
CA TYR A 177 34.73 -4.37 6.54
C TYR A 177 35.02 -5.70 7.24
N ALA A 178 36.01 -5.76 8.14
CA ALA A 178 36.31 -6.97 8.92
C ALA A 178 35.09 -7.46 9.73
N LEU A 179 34.30 -6.56 10.32
CA LEU A 179 33.06 -6.91 11.01
C LEU A 179 32.01 -7.48 10.05
N ILE A 180 31.83 -6.84 8.89
CA ILE A 180 30.90 -7.31 7.84
C ILE A 180 31.29 -8.73 7.40
N THR A 181 32.55 -8.97 7.07
CA THR A 181 33.03 -10.27 6.56
C THR A 181 32.94 -11.36 7.62
N LYS A 182 33.15 -11.02 8.90
CA LYS A 182 32.96 -11.96 10.02
C LYS A 182 31.50 -12.41 10.13
N GLN A 183 30.55 -11.49 10.00
CA GLN A 183 29.12 -11.80 10.10
C GLN A 183 28.57 -12.41 8.81
N PHE A 184 29.10 -12.02 7.65
CA PHE A 184 28.67 -12.42 6.33
C PHE A 184 29.87 -12.87 5.49
N PRO A 185 30.37 -14.10 5.68
CA PRO A 185 31.57 -14.61 4.98
C PRO A 185 31.43 -14.70 3.46
N GLN A 186 30.19 -14.70 2.96
CA GLN A 186 29.85 -14.78 1.54
C GLN A 186 29.31 -13.44 1.00
N ASP A 187 29.57 -12.32 1.68
CA ASP A 187 29.11 -11.00 1.27
C ASP A 187 29.64 -10.63 -0.12
N LYS A 188 28.73 -10.23 -1.00
CA LYS A 188 29.03 -9.66 -2.32
C LYS A 188 28.52 -8.23 -2.46
N ALA A 189 27.89 -7.67 -1.43
CA ALA A 189 27.14 -6.43 -1.51
C ALA A 189 28.00 -5.17 -1.24
N THR A 190 29.18 -5.06 -1.85
CA THR A 190 30.07 -3.90 -1.74
C THR A 190 30.34 -3.25 -3.10
N GLY A 191 30.98 -2.09 -3.11
CA GLY A 191 31.33 -1.33 -4.32
C GLY A 191 30.14 -0.66 -5.03
N TYR A 192 29.04 -0.41 -4.32
CA TYR A 192 27.93 0.39 -4.84
C TYR A 192 28.23 1.90 -4.78
N ARG A 193 27.55 2.67 -5.64
CA ARG A 193 27.57 4.14 -5.63
C ARG A 193 26.16 4.70 -5.47
N LEU A 194 26.06 5.98 -5.11
CA LEU A 194 24.77 6.67 -5.08
C LEU A 194 24.06 6.58 -6.44
N GLY A 195 22.74 6.39 -6.40
CA GLY A 195 21.89 6.22 -7.59
C GLY A 195 21.93 4.83 -8.22
N GLN A 196 22.79 3.91 -7.75
CA GLN A 196 22.83 2.55 -8.27
C GLN A 196 21.72 1.68 -7.68
N ALA A 197 21.12 0.82 -8.51
CA ALA A 197 20.21 -0.22 -8.04
C ALA A 197 20.98 -1.37 -7.40
N MET A 198 20.70 -1.65 -6.13
CA MET A 198 21.32 -2.74 -5.37
C MET A 198 20.57 -4.07 -5.49
N GLY A 199 19.38 -4.06 -6.07
CA GLY A 199 18.48 -5.19 -6.14
C GLY A 199 17.04 -4.72 -6.29
N VAL A 200 16.10 -5.59 -5.93
CA VAL A 200 14.66 -5.32 -6.00
C VAL A 200 13.97 -5.78 -4.72
N TRP A 201 12.85 -5.14 -4.40
CA TRP A 201 11.79 -5.76 -3.62
C TRP A 201 10.98 -6.66 -4.54
N GLN A 202 10.77 -7.91 -4.16
CA GLN A 202 9.76 -8.80 -4.72
C GLN A 202 8.69 -9.07 -3.68
N VAL A 203 7.43 -8.88 -4.05
CA VAL A 203 6.28 -9.08 -3.17
C VAL A 203 5.26 -9.97 -3.88
N SER A 204 4.83 -11.03 -3.20
CA SER A 204 3.67 -11.83 -3.59
C SER A 204 2.50 -11.50 -2.67
N MET A 205 1.30 -11.39 -3.21
CA MET A 205 0.07 -11.04 -2.49
C MET A 205 -1.08 -11.95 -2.92
N GLN A 206 -1.92 -12.32 -1.95
CA GLN A 206 -3.17 -13.03 -2.22
C GLN A 206 -4.27 -12.07 -2.69
N ARG A 207 -5.14 -12.53 -3.59
CA ARG A 207 -6.26 -11.77 -4.15
C ARG A 207 -7.14 -11.15 -3.07
N THR A 208 -7.42 -11.89 -2.01
CA THR A 208 -8.17 -11.45 -0.82
C THR A 208 -7.56 -10.21 -0.16
N GLY A 209 -6.24 -10.21 0.08
CA GLY A 209 -5.53 -9.07 0.64
C GLY A 209 -5.53 -7.85 -0.29
N VAL A 210 -5.29 -8.07 -1.59
CA VAL A 210 -5.35 -7.02 -2.61
C VAL A 210 -6.75 -6.40 -2.72
N ALA A 211 -7.78 -7.24 -2.75
CA ALA A 211 -9.17 -6.81 -2.86
C ALA A 211 -9.61 -6.02 -1.61
N GLU A 212 -9.31 -6.50 -0.40
CA GLU A 212 -9.63 -5.75 0.82
C GLU A 212 -8.89 -4.41 0.86
N PHE A 213 -7.61 -4.39 0.48
CA PHE A 213 -6.86 -3.14 0.39
C PHE A 213 -7.48 -2.16 -0.61
N TYR A 214 -7.94 -2.63 -1.77
CA TYR A 214 -8.66 -1.80 -2.74
C TYR A 214 -9.96 -1.24 -2.17
N THR A 215 -10.78 -2.07 -1.52
CA THR A 215 -12.06 -1.60 -0.95
C THR A 215 -11.83 -0.59 0.18
N MET A 216 -10.77 -0.76 0.97
CA MET A 216 -10.38 0.21 2.01
C MET A 216 -9.92 1.54 1.39
N LYS A 217 -9.10 1.50 0.33
CA LYS A 217 -8.57 2.71 -0.33
C LYS A 217 -9.62 3.50 -1.11
N THR A 218 -10.62 2.82 -1.68
CA THR A 218 -11.64 3.43 -2.55
C THR A 218 -12.99 3.63 -1.85
N ARG A 219 -13.05 3.43 -0.54
CA ARG A 219 -14.25 3.67 0.25
C ARG A 219 -14.53 5.17 0.31
N LYS A 220 -15.77 5.57 0.03
CA LYS A 220 -16.18 6.99 0.17
C LYS A 220 -16.24 7.42 1.64
N ILE A 221 -16.62 6.49 2.52
CA ILE A 221 -16.78 6.74 3.96
C ILE A 221 -15.87 5.79 4.72
N MET A 222 -14.89 6.31 5.47
CA MET A 222 -13.95 5.46 6.21
C MET A 222 -14.68 4.55 7.22
N LYS A 223 -14.33 3.25 7.25
CA LYS A 223 -14.80 2.35 8.32
C LYS A 223 -14.31 2.88 9.67
N PRO A 224 -15.17 2.97 10.70
CA PRO A 224 -14.72 3.29 12.05
C PRO A 224 -13.60 2.31 12.44
N ARG A 225 -12.45 2.83 12.86
CA ARG A 225 -11.43 1.99 13.46
C ARG A 225 -11.97 1.50 14.79
N LYS A 226 -11.97 0.18 15.01
CA LYS A 226 -12.22 -0.37 16.34
C LYS A 226 -11.20 0.28 17.27
N LYS A 227 -11.63 0.90 18.37
CA LYS A 227 -10.68 1.48 19.33
C LYS A 227 -9.74 0.36 19.76
N LEU A 228 -8.45 0.61 19.57
CA LEU A 228 -7.42 -0.17 20.23
C LEU A 228 -7.48 0.37 21.66
N PHE A 229 -8.07 -0.40 22.58
CA PHE A 229 -8.38 -0.06 23.97
C PHE A 229 -9.68 0.75 24.17
#